data_AF-A0A059DSR4-F1
#
_entry.id   AF-A0A059DSR4-F1
#
_cell.length_a   1.000
_cell.length_b   1.000
_cell.length_c   1.000
_cell.angle_alpha   90.00
_cell.angle_beta   90.00
_cell.angle_gamma   90.00
#
_symmetry.space_group_name_H-M   'P 1'
#
loop_
_entity.id
_entity.type
_entity.pdbx_description
1 polymer ?
#
loop_
_entity_poly.entity_id
_entity_poly.type
_entity_poly.pdbx_seq_one_letter_code
_entity_poly.pdbx_strand_id
1 'polypeptide(L)'
;MKPYYPDAIDPHRPWIKDARDNPHDMNWGQVLFNPLGSSPKLHFTRAWTLMFMGRLLLFIVPVFAVFVASLAGANLSGLWKPVEALVLPIPELLLPFFVFTLVTELTSWVAHVRRFNEAHKSPIWAMIVLLPLMLGLVGFYLGAQGGIKKYEEMHAPKPAVTAEAPARESAAAANTEAKPQQQQQRRRPGPPPSERDMAASSGFGFATMLWVPTSFLVMLWSLLYVARIPNGGVGRFRTGSDIAQGEEELPPAYAAG
;
A
#
# COMPACT_ATOMS: atom_id res chain seq x y z
N MET A 1 21.96 -12.20 37.39
CA MET A 1 20.54 -12.33 37.81
C MET A 1 19.70 -11.49 36.87
N LYS A 2 18.65 -12.04 36.24
CA LYS A 2 17.69 -11.21 35.48
C LYS A 2 16.92 -10.33 36.48
N PRO A 3 16.69 -9.05 36.20
CA PRO A 3 15.83 -8.23 37.04
C PRO A 3 14.45 -8.89 37.18
N TYR A 4 13.99 -9.07 38.40
CA TYR A 4 12.68 -9.63 38.72
C TYR A 4 11.65 -8.51 38.62
N TYR A 5 10.75 -8.63 37.65
CA TYR A 5 9.61 -7.73 37.46
C TYR A 5 8.35 -8.48 37.89
N PRO A 6 7.89 -8.33 39.15
CA PRO A 6 6.73 -9.07 39.67
C PRO A 6 5.42 -8.74 38.95
N ASP A 7 5.38 -7.59 38.27
CA ASP A 7 4.26 -7.07 37.49
C ASP A 7 4.34 -7.40 35.99
N ALA A 8 5.42 -8.05 35.53
CA ALA A 8 5.57 -8.39 34.11
C ALA A 8 4.77 -9.65 33.75
N ILE A 9 3.91 -9.51 32.74
CA ILE A 9 3.14 -10.64 32.18
C ILE A 9 4.04 -11.59 31.40
N ASP A 10 5.02 -11.05 30.69
CA ASP A 10 6.04 -11.81 29.96
C ASP A 10 7.42 -11.52 30.57
N PRO A 11 8.08 -12.49 31.21
CA PRO A 11 9.43 -12.32 31.79
C PRO A 11 10.50 -11.92 30.77
N HIS A 12 10.30 -12.22 29.48
CA HIS A 12 11.20 -11.81 28.40
C HIS A 12 10.90 -10.40 27.88
N ARG A 13 9.71 -9.87 28.18
CA ARG A 13 9.22 -8.56 27.74
C ARG A 13 8.61 -7.81 28.92
N PRO A 14 9.45 -7.36 29.86
CA PRO A 14 8.97 -6.79 31.12
C PRO A 14 8.21 -5.46 30.97
N TRP A 15 8.18 -4.89 29.75
CA TRP A 15 7.35 -3.74 29.41
C TRP A 15 5.89 -4.10 29.08
N ILE A 16 5.52 -5.38 29.09
CA ILE A 16 4.13 -5.85 28.93
C ILE A 16 3.56 -6.06 30.33
N LYS A 17 2.74 -5.10 30.78
CA LYS A 17 2.11 -5.13 32.11
C LYS A 17 0.61 -5.44 32.06
N ASP A 18 -0.03 -5.25 30.92
CA ASP A 18 -1.44 -5.60 30.70
C ASP A 18 -1.55 -7.06 30.24
N ALA A 19 -2.29 -7.88 30.99
CA ALA A 19 -2.50 -9.29 30.66
C ALA A 19 -3.21 -9.49 29.32
N ARG A 20 -4.06 -8.56 28.89
CA ARG A 20 -4.72 -8.61 27.57
C ARG A 20 -3.67 -8.58 26.44
N ASP A 21 -2.58 -7.85 26.65
CA ASP A 21 -1.48 -7.74 25.68
C ASP A 21 -0.54 -8.96 25.69
N ASN A 22 -0.83 -10.03 26.44
CA ASN A 22 -0.01 -11.24 26.43
C ASN A 22 0.16 -11.79 25.00
N PRO A 23 1.40 -11.92 24.48
CA PRO A 23 1.65 -12.46 23.15
C PRO A 23 1.23 -13.92 22.98
N HIS A 24 1.22 -14.70 24.07
CA HIS A 24 0.92 -16.14 24.05
C HIS A 24 -0.57 -16.42 23.86
N ASP A 25 -1.44 -15.49 24.27
CA ASP A 25 -2.89 -15.64 24.20
C ASP A 25 -3.48 -15.11 22.88
N MET A 26 -2.63 -14.62 21.97
CA MET A 26 -3.05 -14.05 20.70
C MET A 26 -3.58 -15.14 19.74
N ASN A 27 -4.88 -15.13 19.47
CA ASN A 27 -5.49 -15.97 18.44
C ASN A 27 -5.55 -15.25 17.09
N TRP A 28 -4.68 -15.63 16.15
CA TRP A 28 -4.59 -15.04 14.82
C TRP A 28 -5.88 -15.12 14.01
N GLY A 29 -6.60 -16.25 14.08
CA GLY A 29 -7.85 -16.43 13.35
C GLY A 29 -8.91 -15.42 13.80
N GLN A 30 -9.02 -15.21 15.12
CA GLN A 30 -9.93 -14.22 15.68
C GLN A 30 -9.51 -12.79 15.33
N VAL A 31 -8.22 -12.45 15.50
CA VAL A 31 -7.71 -11.10 15.24
C VAL A 31 -7.86 -10.70 13.76
N LEU A 32 -7.65 -11.63 12.83
CA LEU A 32 -7.65 -11.32 11.40
C LEU A 32 -9.01 -11.47 10.72
N PHE A 33 -9.90 -12.33 11.22
CA PHE A 33 -11.13 -12.70 10.50
C PHE A 33 -12.44 -12.47 11.27
N ASN A 34 -12.40 -12.16 12.56
CA ASN A 34 -13.62 -11.87 13.33
C ASN A 34 -13.76 -10.37 13.61
N PRO A 35 -14.59 -9.61 12.87
CA PRO A 35 -14.77 -8.17 13.10
C PRO A 35 -15.58 -7.84 14.36
N LEU A 36 -16.29 -8.80 14.95
CA LEU A 36 -17.17 -8.56 16.10
C LEU A 36 -16.44 -8.57 17.44
N GLY A 37 -15.17 -8.98 17.46
CA GLY A 37 -14.38 -9.00 18.69
C GLY A 37 -13.65 -7.69 18.98
N SER A 38 -12.81 -7.74 20.00
CA SER A 38 -11.90 -6.65 20.37
C SER A 38 -10.44 -7.13 20.31
N SER A 39 -9.51 -6.21 20.09
CA SER A 39 -8.09 -6.53 20.09
C SER A 39 -7.27 -5.51 20.86
N PRO A 40 -6.48 -5.97 21.84
CA PRO A 40 -5.57 -5.12 22.59
C PRO A 40 -4.41 -4.70 21.68
N LYS A 41 -3.70 -3.66 22.11
CA LYS A 41 -2.73 -2.95 21.27
C LYS A 41 -1.67 -3.88 20.70
N LEU A 42 -1.11 -4.78 21.50
CA LEU A 42 -0.02 -5.64 21.06
C LEU A 42 -0.49 -6.63 20.00
N HIS A 43 -1.71 -7.14 20.12
CA HIS A 43 -2.28 -8.04 19.11
C HIS A 43 -2.51 -7.30 17.80
N PHE A 44 -3.08 -6.09 17.87
CA PHE A 44 -3.25 -5.22 16.70
C PHE A 44 -1.92 -4.91 16.02
N THR A 45 -0.91 -4.43 16.77
CA THR A 45 0.38 -4.03 16.19
C THR A 45 1.13 -5.22 15.59
N ARG A 46 1.09 -6.40 16.22
CA ARG A 46 1.68 -7.63 15.64
C ARG A 46 1.00 -8.03 14.34
N ALA A 47 -0.33 -8.02 14.31
CA ALA A 47 -1.08 -8.32 13.09
C ALA A 47 -0.76 -7.31 11.98
N TRP A 48 -0.80 -6.02 12.31
CA TRP A 48 -0.49 -4.94 11.39
C TRP A 48 0.94 -5.05 10.83
N THR A 49 1.93 -5.29 11.69
CA THR A 49 3.33 -5.46 11.26
C THR A 49 3.50 -6.67 10.35
N LEU A 50 2.83 -7.79 10.63
CA LEU A 50 2.88 -8.97 9.77
C LEU A 50 2.30 -8.66 8.38
N MET A 51 1.17 -7.97 8.31
CA MET A 51 0.56 -7.57 7.04
C MET A 51 1.44 -6.60 6.26
N PHE A 52 1.95 -5.56 6.92
CA PHE A 52 2.82 -4.56 6.30
C PHE A 52 4.14 -5.17 5.80
N MET A 53 4.84 -5.91 6.67
CA MET A 53 6.11 -6.53 6.32
C MET A 53 5.94 -7.62 5.27
N GLY A 54 4.85 -8.39 5.34
CA GLY A 54 4.51 -9.38 4.31
C GLY A 54 4.37 -8.74 2.93
N ARG A 55 3.63 -7.61 2.83
CA ARG A 55 3.52 -6.85 1.57
C ARG A 55 4.87 -6.35 1.09
N LEU A 56 5.66 -5.76 1.99
CA LEU A 56 6.97 -5.21 1.66
C LEU A 56 7.90 -6.29 1.10
N LEU A 57 7.96 -7.45 1.75
CA LEU A 57 8.80 -8.57 1.33
C LEU A 57 8.31 -9.19 0.01
N LEU A 58 7.00 -9.39 -0.14
CA LEU A 58 6.41 -9.93 -1.38
C LEU A 58 6.58 -9.00 -2.58
N PHE A 59 6.81 -7.71 -2.36
CA PHE A 59 7.15 -6.78 -3.43
C PHE A 59 8.66 -6.69 -3.66
N ILE A 60 9.43 -6.34 -2.62
CA ILE A 60 10.86 -6.03 -2.74
C ILE A 60 11.65 -7.27 -3.12
N VAL A 61 11.43 -8.42 -2.47
CA VAL A 61 12.27 -9.60 -2.68
C VAL A 61 12.18 -10.12 -4.12
N PRO A 62 10.98 -10.34 -4.71
CA PRO A 62 10.88 -10.79 -6.09
C PRO A 62 11.41 -9.77 -7.10
N VAL A 63 11.09 -8.49 -6.93
CA VAL A 63 11.56 -7.42 -7.83
C VAL A 63 13.09 -7.30 -7.77
N PHE A 64 13.67 -7.31 -6.58
CA PHE A 64 15.12 -7.23 -6.40
C PHE A 64 15.85 -8.46 -6.92
N ALA A 65 15.29 -9.66 -6.71
CA ALA A 65 15.85 -10.89 -7.26
C ALA A 65 15.88 -10.87 -8.79
N VAL A 66 14.77 -10.45 -9.43
CA VAL A 66 14.71 -10.30 -10.89
C VAL A 66 15.69 -9.23 -11.37
N PHE A 67 15.83 -8.11 -10.66
CA PHE A 67 16.80 -7.08 -10.98
C PHE A 67 18.24 -7.61 -10.97
N VAL A 68 18.67 -8.26 -9.88
CA VAL A 68 20.02 -8.84 -9.75
C VAL A 68 20.28 -9.91 -10.81
N ALA A 69 19.33 -10.82 -11.01
CA ALA A 69 19.47 -11.88 -12.02
C ALA A 69 19.51 -11.31 -13.46
N SER A 70 18.75 -10.24 -13.74
CA SER A 70 18.80 -9.56 -15.04
C SER A 70 20.16 -8.89 -15.28
N LEU A 71 20.76 -8.29 -14.24
CA LEU A 71 22.13 -7.75 -14.32
C LEU A 71 23.18 -8.85 -14.54
N ALA A 72 22.94 -10.06 -14.02
CA ALA A 72 23.78 -11.24 -14.25
C ALA A 72 23.55 -11.91 -15.63
N GLY A 73 22.66 -11.37 -16.47
CA GLY A 73 22.40 -11.86 -17.82
C GLY A 73 21.26 -12.88 -17.94
N ALA A 74 20.50 -13.14 -16.87
CA ALA A 74 19.33 -14.00 -16.95
C ALA A 74 18.18 -13.34 -17.71
N ASN A 75 17.54 -14.05 -18.63
CA ASN A 75 16.35 -13.56 -19.32
C ASN A 75 15.08 -13.90 -18.51
N LEU A 76 14.72 -13.00 -17.60
CA LEU A 76 13.52 -13.12 -16.76
C LEU A 76 12.36 -12.24 -17.25
N SER A 77 12.39 -11.82 -18.52
CA SER A 77 11.31 -11.02 -19.12
C SER A 77 9.95 -11.70 -19.08
N GLY A 78 9.92 -13.03 -19.02
CA GLY A 78 8.70 -13.82 -18.87
C GLY A 78 7.93 -13.50 -17.58
N LEU A 79 8.62 -13.25 -16.47
CA LEU A 79 7.99 -12.97 -15.17
C LEU A 79 7.26 -11.60 -15.15
N TRP A 80 7.61 -10.71 -16.07
CA TRP A 80 6.94 -9.42 -16.23
C TRP A 80 5.73 -9.50 -17.17
N LYS A 81 5.48 -10.66 -17.79
CA LYS A 81 4.30 -10.83 -18.64
C LYS A 81 3.05 -10.75 -17.76
N PRO A 82 2.04 -9.97 -18.18
CA PRO A 82 0.78 -9.93 -17.46
C PRO A 82 0.07 -11.28 -17.56
N VAL A 83 -0.44 -11.74 -16.44
CA VAL A 83 -1.44 -12.81 -16.37
C VAL A 83 -2.81 -12.20 -16.13
N GLU A 84 -3.84 -12.80 -16.72
CA GLU A 84 -5.21 -12.40 -16.44
C GLU A 84 -5.61 -12.91 -15.06
N ALA A 85 -5.48 -12.06 -14.05
CA ALA A 85 -5.87 -12.36 -12.69
C ALA A 85 -6.86 -11.31 -12.21
N LEU A 86 -8.04 -11.74 -11.73
CA LEU A 86 -9.06 -10.84 -11.17
C LEU A 86 -9.46 -9.69 -12.14
N VAL A 87 -9.57 -9.98 -13.44
CA VAL A 87 -9.91 -9.02 -14.52
C VAL A 87 -8.82 -7.97 -14.79
N LEU A 88 -7.74 -7.94 -14.01
CA LEU A 88 -6.63 -7.01 -14.16
C LEU A 88 -5.40 -7.72 -14.78
N PRO A 89 -4.70 -7.09 -15.74
CA PRO A 89 -3.47 -7.65 -16.31
C PRO A 89 -2.30 -7.42 -15.33
N ILE A 90 -2.11 -8.33 -14.39
CA ILE A 90 -1.11 -8.22 -13.32
C ILE A 90 0.17 -8.93 -13.77
N PRO A 91 1.38 -8.32 -13.66
CA PRO A 91 2.62 -9.03 -13.92
C PRO A 91 2.71 -10.30 -13.07
N GLU A 92 3.04 -11.45 -13.69
CA GLU A 92 3.11 -12.75 -13.01
C GLU A 92 3.95 -12.71 -11.72
N LEU A 93 5.10 -12.02 -11.79
CA LEU A 93 5.99 -11.77 -10.65
C LEU A 93 5.29 -11.17 -9.42
N LEU A 94 4.31 -10.30 -9.64
CA LEU A 94 3.62 -9.54 -8.60
C LEU A 94 2.29 -10.18 -8.17
N LEU A 95 1.87 -11.28 -8.80
CA LEU A 95 0.61 -11.94 -8.46
C LEU A 95 0.51 -12.28 -6.96
N PRO A 96 1.54 -12.86 -6.30
CA PRO A 96 1.48 -13.12 -4.86
C PRO A 96 1.32 -11.84 -4.03
N PHE A 97 1.98 -10.75 -4.42
CA PHE A 97 1.85 -9.45 -3.77
C PHE A 97 0.42 -8.90 -3.88
N PHE A 98 -0.19 -8.95 -5.06
CA PHE A 98 -1.57 -8.47 -5.26
C PHE A 98 -2.58 -9.29 -4.46
N VAL A 99 -2.50 -10.62 -4.53
CA VAL A 99 -3.38 -11.52 -3.75
C VAL A 99 -3.23 -11.25 -2.26
N PHE A 100 -1.99 -11.19 -1.77
CA PHE A 100 -1.72 -10.91 -0.37
C PHE A 100 -2.21 -9.51 0.03
N THR A 101 -2.06 -8.50 -0.83
CA THR A 101 -2.56 -7.13 -0.60
C THR A 101 -4.06 -7.14 -0.41
N LEU A 102 -4.83 -7.80 -1.29
CA LEU A 102 -6.29 -7.87 -1.19
C LEU A 102 -6.74 -8.56 0.10
N VAL A 103 -6.13 -9.71 0.44
CA VAL A 103 -6.43 -10.41 1.70
C VAL A 103 -6.12 -9.51 2.89
N THR A 104 -4.97 -8.84 2.86
CA THR A 104 -4.54 -8.00 3.97
C THR A 104 -5.27 -6.66 4.07
N GLU A 105 -5.88 -6.15 3.00
CA GLU A 105 -6.78 -4.99 3.09
C GLU A 105 -8.01 -5.35 3.94
N LEU A 106 -8.61 -6.52 3.67
CA LEU A 106 -9.73 -7.03 4.44
C LEU A 106 -9.34 -7.30 5.91
N THR A 107 -8.26 -8.05 6.15
CA THR A 107 -7.85 -8.37 7.52
C THR A 107 -7.32 -7.15 8.27
N SER A 108 -6.76 -6.15 7.58
CA SER A 108 -6.40 -4.86 8.17
C SER A 108 -7.64 -4.10 8.62
N TRP A 109 -8.70 -4.06 7.80
CA TRP A 109 -9.99 -3.51 8.23
C TRP A 109 -10.55 -4.22 9.47
N VAL A 110 -10.55 -5.55 9.49
CA VAL A 110 -10.95 -6.33 10.67
C VAL A 110 -10.13 -5.95 11.91
N ALA A 111 -8.80 -5.91 11.80
CA ALA A 111 -7.92 -5.56 12.91
C ALA A 111 -8.19 -4.13 13.44
N HIS A 112 -8.48 -3.17 12.55
CA HIS A 112 -8.84 -1.81 12.93
C HIS A 112 -10.21 -1.74 13.63
N VAL A 113 -11.22 -2.44 13.12
CA VAL A 113 -12.55 -2.54 13.77
C VAL A 113 -12.39 -3.07 15.20
N ARG A 114 -11.66 -4.18 15.36
CA ARG A 114 -11.42 -4.78 16.67
C ARG A 114 -10.67 -3.84 17.61
N ARG A 115 -9.73 -3.05 17.09
CA ARG A 115 -9.01 -2.04 17.89
C ARG A 115 -9.92 -0.91 18.35
N PHE A 116 -10.82 -0.44 17.49
CA PHE A 116 -11.81 0.57 17.88
C PHE A 116 -12.81 0.03 18.90
N ASN A 117 -13.26 -1.22 18.73
CA ASN A 117 -14.13 -1.90 19.69
C ASN A 117 -13.47 -2.01 21.07
N GLU A 118 -12.19 -2.40 21.14
CA GLU A 118 -11.41 -2.47 22.39
C GLU A 118 -11.34 -1.12 23.12
N ALA A 119 -11.42 -0.02 22.37
CA ALA A 119 -11.35 1.33 22.91
C ALA A 119 -12.73 1.97 23.15
N HIS A 120 -13.82 1.21 22.99
CA HIS A 120 -15.20 1.72 23.03
C HIS A 120 -15.42 2.93 22.10
N LYS A 121 -14.74 2.93 20.94
CA LYS A 121 -14.87 3.94 19.90
C LYS A 121 -15.64 3.39 18.72
N SER A 122 -16.24 4.28 17.93
CA SER A 122 -17.01 3.87 16.75
C SER A 122 -16.13 3.13 15.73
N PRO A 123 -16.46 1.89 15.33
CA PRO A 123 -15.69 1.13 14.37
C PRO A 123 -15.78 1.67 12.94
N ILE A 124 -16.67 2.65 12.67
CA ILE A 124 -16.81 3.27 11.35
C ILE A 124 -15.50 3.93 10.89
N TRP A 125 -14.67 4.40 11.83
CA TRP A 125 -13.36 4.97 11.53
C TRP A 125 -12.38 3.97 10.91
N ALA A 126 -12.61 2.67 11.09
CA ALA A 126 -11.81 1.63 10.43
C ALA A 126 -11.92 1.69 8.90
N MET A 127 -12.97 2.31 8.35
CA MET A 127 -13.13 2.48 6.89
C MET A 127 -12.01 3.31 6.26
N ILE A 128 -11.32 4.16 7.04
CA ILE A 128 -10.15 4.93 6.56
C ILE A 128 -9.08 4.00 5.97
N VAL A 129 -8.93 2.79 6.53
CA VAL A 129 -7.91 1.85 6.06
C VAL A 129 -8.15 1.38 4.63
N LEU A 130 -9.39 1.46 4.14
CA LEU A 130 -9.78 1.05 2.79
C LEU A 130 -9.59 2.16 1.75
N LEU A 131 -9.31 3.39 2.16
CA LEU A 131 -9.11 4.53 1.25
C LEU A 131 -8.04 4.28 0.18
N PRO A 132 -6.86 3.70 0.49
CA PRO A 132 -5.85 3.43 -0.53
C PRO A 132 -6.40 2.50 -1.61
N LEU A 133 -7.09 1.41 -1.23
CA LEU A 133 -7.71 0.49 -2.17
C LEU A 133 -8.73 1.19 -3.06
N MET A 134 -9.64 1.98 -2.47
CA MET A 134 -10.66 2.71 -3.21
C MET A 134 -10.04 3.70 -4.21
N LEU A 135 -9.05 4.49 -3.78
CA LEU A 135 -8.36 5.44 -4.65
C LEU A 135 -7.51 4.73 -5.70
N GLY A 136 -6.92 3.57 -5.39
CA GLY A 136 -6.22 2.74 -6.35
C GLY A 136 -7.15 2.24 -7.46
N LEU A 137 -8.35 1.78 -7.11
CA LEU A 137 -9.36 1.34 -8.09
C LEU A 137 -9.87 2.51 -8.95
N VAL A 138 -10.17 3.65 -8.33
CA VAL A 138 -10.57 4.88 -9.08
C VAL A 138 -9.44 5.34 -10.00
N GLY A 139 -8.20 5.37 -9.51
CA GLY A 139 -7.01 5.70 -10.30
C GLY A 139 -6.80 4.73 -11.45
N PHE A 140 -7.00 3.43 -11.23
CA PHE A 140 -6.92 2.45 -12.30
C PHE A 140 -7.95 2.74 -13.39
N TYR A 141 -9.20 2.93 -13.01
CA TYR A 141 -10.30 3.21 -13.94
C TYR A 141 -10.04 4.47 -14.78
N LEU A 142 -9.71 5.59 -14.12
CA LEU A 142 -9.43 6.86 -14.80
C LEU A 142 -8.17 6.79 -15.67
N GLY A 143 -7.12 6.14 -15.17
CA GLY A 143 -5.88 5.95 -15.92
C GLY A 143 -6.07 5.06 -17.15
N ALA A 144 -6.89 4.00 -17.04
CA ALA A 144 -7.20 3.11 -18.15
C ALA A 144 -7.95 3.84 -19.27
N GLN A 145 -8.94 4.67 -18.92
CA GLN A 145 -9.62 5.54 -19.90
C GLN A 145 -8.64 6.49 -20.60
N GLY A 146 -7.69 7.06 -19.87
CA GLY A 146 -6.63 7.90 -20.46
C GLY A 146 -5.71 7.13 -21.41
N GLY A 147 -5.41 5.87 -21.10
CA GLY A 147 -4.62 4.99 -21.96
C GLY A 147 -5.33 4.64 -23.27
N ILE A 148 -6.64 4.34 -23.20
CA ILE A 148 -7.48 4.06 -24.38
C ILE A 148 -7.49 5.28 -25.31
N LYS A 149 -7.77 6.48 -24.78
CA LYS A 149 -7.77 7.72 -25.59
C LYS A 149 -6.44 7.97 -26.30
N LYS A 150 -5.32 7.75 -25.60
CA LYS A 150 -3.99 7.87 -26.21
C LYS A 150 -3.76 6.83 -27.31
N TYR A 151 -4.26 5.61 -27.15
CA TYR A 151 -4.19 4.59 -28.19
C TYR A 151 -5.00 5.03 -29.43
N GLU A 152 -6.22 5.51 -29.23
CA GLU A 152 -7.07 6.05 -30.30
C GLU A 152 -6.40 7.21 -31.04
N GLU A 153 -5.81 8.18 -30.33
CA GLU A 153 -5.10 9.33 -30.91
C GLU A 153 -3.89 8.91 -31.77
N MET A 154 -3.16 7.86 -31.36
CA MET A 154 -2.02 7.35 -32.12
C MET A 154 -2.43 6.56 -33.38
N HIS A 155 -3.62 5.97 -33.37
CA HIS A 155 -4.16 5.20 -34.49
C HIS A 155 -5.21 5.97 -35.29
N ALA A 156 -5.50 7.22 -34.90
CA ALA A 156 -6.36 8.11 -35.64
C ALA A 156 -5.75 8.33 -37.04
N PRO A 157 -6.55 8.23 -38.12
CA PRO A 157 -6.04 8.48 -39.46
C PRO A 157 -5.50 9.92 -39.50
N LYS A 158 -4.22 10.07 -39.87
CA LYS A 158 -3.64 11.39 -40.11
C LYS A 158 -4.52 12.08 -41.16
N PRO A 159 -5.00 13.32 -40.92
CA PRO A 159 -5.77 14.03 -41.93
C PRO A 159 -4.92 14.06 -43.19
N ALA A 160 -5.52 13.59 -44.30
CA ALA A 160 -4.88 13.67 -45.60
C ALA A 160 -4.50 15.14 -45.80
N VAL A 161 -3.20 15.41 -45.87
CA VAL A 161 -2.71 16.70 -46.32
C VAL A 161 -3.18 16.80 -47.76
N THR A 162 -4.32 17.46 -47.97
CA THR A 162 -4.72 17.95 -49.28
C THR A 162 -3.59 18.89 -49.69
N ALA A 163 -2.77 18.40 -50.59
CA ALA A 163 -1.73 19.15 -51.25
C ALA A 163 -2.41 20.23 -52.10
N GLU A 164 -2.70 21.37 -51.49
CA GLU A 164 -2.88 22.63 -52.19
C GLU A 164 -1.79 23.58 -51.69
N ALA A 165 -0.65 23.47 -52.36
CA ALA A 165 0.36 24.51 -52.32
C ALA A 165 -0.22 25.79 -52.94
N PRO A 166 0.12 26.95 -52.37
CA PRO A 166 0.68 27.97 -53.23
C PRO A 166 2.07 28.37 -52.74
N ALA A 167 3.00 28.38 -53.69
CA ALA A 167 4.35 28.87 -53.53
C ALA A 167 4.35 30.37 -53.17
N ARG A 168 5.08 30.76 -52.10
CA ARG A 168 5.76 32.05 -51.98
C ARG A 168 7.02 31.94 -51.10
N GLU A 169 8.15 32.18 -51.76
CA GLU A 169 9.36 32.91 -51.35
C GLU A 169 9.99 32.76 -49.95
N SER A 170 11.20 32.20 -49.98
CA SER A 170 12.48 32.79 -49.53
C SER A 170 12.74 33.15 -48.05
N ALA A 171 13.80 32.48 -47.54
CA ALA A 171 14.81 32.94 -46.59
C ALA A 171 14.41 33.29 -45.14
N ALA A 172 14.89 32.48 -44.19
CA ALA A 172 15.88 32.91 -43.19
C ALA A 172 16.28 31.74 -42.28
N ALA A 173 17.59 31.52 -42.18
CA ALA A 173 18.20 30.66 -41.18
C ALA A 173 18.05 31.26 -39.78
N ALA A 174 17.77 30.43 -38.78
CA ALA A 174 18.10 30.71 -37.39
C ALA A 174 18.38 29.40 -36.66
N ASN A 175 19.63 29.29 -36.20
CA ASN A 175 20.14 28.23 -35.34
C ASN A 175 19.32 28.14 -34.05
N THR A 176 18.92 26.93 -33.69
CA THR A 176 18.60 26.60 -32.29
C THR A 176 19.35 25.34 -31.90
N GLU A 177 20.16 25.51 -30.87
CA GLU A 177 21.10 24.57 -30.28
C GLU A 177 20.47 23.19 -30.00
N ALA A 178 21.04 22.17 -30.63
CA ALA A 178 20.74 20.79 -30.32
C ALA A 178 21.34 20.42 -28.95
N LYS A 179 20.48 20.33 -27.92
CA LYS A 179 20.84 19.64 -26.68
C LYS A 179 21.08 18.15 -26.99
N PRO A 180 22.18 17.54 -26.52
CA PRO A 180 22.45 16.14 -26.79
C PRO A 180 21.38 15.28 -26.12
N GLN A 181 20.53 14.65 -26.94
CA GLN A 181 19.67 13.56 -26.50
C GLN A 181 20.56 12.47 -25.90
N GLN A 182 20.41 12.26 -24.59
CA GLN A 182 20.91 11.08 -23.91
C GLN A 182 20.58 9.87 -24.77
N GLN A 183 21.61 9.09 -25.09
CA GLN A 183 21.51 7.81 -25.79
C GLN A 183 20.53 6.91 -25.03
N GLN A 184 19.27 6.95 -25.44
CA GLN A 184 18.30 5.93 -25.11
C GLN A 184 18.78 4.65 -25.75
N GLN A 185 19.36 3.81 -24.90
CA GLN A 185 19.68 2.41 -25.13
C GLN A 185 18.59 1.82 -26.04
N ARG A 186 18.96 1.50 -27.28
CA ARG A 186 18.06 0.99 -28.33
C ARG A 186 17.31 -0.24 -27.80
N ARG A 187 16.14 -0.02 -27.21
CA ARG A 187 15.16 -1.09 -26.99
C ARG A 187 14.76 -1.56 -28.39
N ARG A 188 14.99 -2.84 -28.66
CA ARG A 188 14.45 -3.53 -29.84
C ARG A 188 12.97 -3.11 -29.99
N PRO A 189 12.50 -2.69 -31.19
CA PRO A 189 11.10 -2.36 -31.37
C PRO A 189 10.29 -3.62 -31.06
N GLY A 190 9.60 -3.62 -29.93
CA GLY A 190 8.55 -4.59 -29.67
C GLY A 190 7.41 -4.36 -30.64
N PRO A 191 6.48 -5.33 -30.77
CA PRO A 191 5.21 -5.06 -31.45
C PRO A 191 4.56 -3.81 -30.85
N PRO A 192 3.84 -3.01 -31.66
CA PRO A 192 3.13 -1.82 -31.16
C PRO A 192 2.22 -2.24 -30.00
N PRO A 193 2.18 -1.46 -28.91
CA PRO A 193 1.39 -1.81 -27.73
C PRO A 193 -0.09 -1.93 -28.12
N SER A 194 -0.78 -2.96 -27.65
CA SER A 194 -2.22 -3.09 -27.87
C SER A 194 -2.98 -2.03 -27.06
N GLU A 195 -4.22 -1.74 -27.44
CA GLU A 195 -5.11 -0.83 -26.69
C GLU A 195 -5.19 -1.23 -25.21
N ARG A 196 -5.32 -2.54 -24.96
CA ARG A 196 -5.38 -3.11 -23.61
C ARG A 196 -4.08 -2.89 -22.84
N ASP A 197 -2.92 -3.04 -23.47
CA ASP A 197 -1.63 -2.79 -22.82
C ASP A 197 -1.45 -1.31 -22.45
N MET A 198 -1.95 -0.41 -23.30
CA MET A 198 -1.95 1.02 -23.03
C MET A 198 -2.90 1.42 -21.91
N ALA A 199 -4.12 0.86 -21.91
CA ALA A 199 -5.10 1.02 -20.84
C ALA A 199 -4.54 0.49 -19.51
N ALA A 200 -3.99 -0.73 -19.51
CA ALA A 200 -3.40 -1.36 -18.34
C ALA A 200 -2.24 -0.55 -17.76
N SER A 201 -1.25 -0.21 -18.58
CA SER A 201 -0.06 0.52 -18.12
C SER A 201 -0.40 1.92 -17.61
N SER A 202 -1.31 2.64 -18.28
CA SER A 202 -1.79 3.95 -17.83
C SER A 202 -2.63 3.84 -16.56
N GLY A 203 -3.51 2.83 -16.48
CA GLY A 203 -4.31 2.50 -15.31
C GLY A 203 -3.45 2.19 -14.09
N PHE A 204 -2.51 1.25 -14.20
CA PHE A 204 -1.58 0.92 -13.11
C PHE A 204 -0.69 2.09 -12.72
N GLY A 205 -0.21 2.88 -13.69
CA GLY A 205 0.58 4.07 -13.41
C GLY A 205 -0.19 5.07 -12.54
N PHE A 206 -1.42 5.40 -12.92
CA PHE A 206 -2.24 6.35 -12.17
C PHE A 206 -2.76 5.76 -10.84
N ALA A 207 -3.15 4.48 -10.83
CA ALA A 207 -3.50 3.75 -9.62
C ALA A 207 -2.37 3.80 -8.59
N THR A 208 -1.13 3.54 -9.01
CA THR A 208 0.05 3.56 -8.13
C THR A 208 0.31 4.96 -7.59
N MET A 209 0.16 5.99 -8.43
CA MET A 209 0.32 7.40 -8.04
C MET A 209 -0.65 7.82 -6.93
N LEU A 210 -1.87 7.26 -6.90
CA LEU A 210 -2.84 7.52 -5.83
C LEU A 210 -2.67 6.57 -4.64
N TRP A 211 -2.50 5.27 -4.90
CA TRP A 211 -2.46 4.22 -3.89
C TRP A 211 -1.25 4.36 -2.96
N VAL A 212 -0.06 4.66 -3.48
CA VAL A 212 1.17 4.71 -2.66
C VAL A 212 1.11 5.86 -1.62
N PRO A 213 0.84 7.13 -1.99
CA PRO A 213 0.79 8.21 -1.02
C PRO A 213 -0.34 8.03 0.00
N THR A 214 -1.52 7.57 -0.43
CA THR A 214 -2.62 7.33 0.50
C THR A 214 -2.31 6.16 1.44
N SER A 215 -1.68 5.08 0.95
CA SER A 215 -1.22 3.97 1.79
C SER A 215 -0.25 4.46 2.87
N PHE A 216 0.67 5.37 2.51
CA PHE A 216 1.60 5.96 3.46
C PHE A 216 0.89 6.80 4.53
N LEU A 217 -0.09 7.63 4.15
CA LEU A 217 -0.87 8.42 5.11
C LEU A 217 -1.70 7.53 6.06
N VAL A 218 -2.32 6.48 5.53
CA VAL A 218 -3.04 5.49 6.34
C VAL A 218 -2.10 4.75 7.27
N MET A 219 -0.92 4.35 6.80
CA MET A 219 0.12 3.73 7.62
C MET A 219 0.51 4.63 8.80
N LEU A 220 0.75 5.93 8.55
CA LEU A 220 1.04 6.89 9.61
C LEU A 220 -0.14 7.02 10.57
N TRP A 221 -1.37 7.09 10.07
CA TRP A 221 -2.55 7.14 10.91
C TRP A 221 -2.70 5.88 11.80
N SER A 222 -2.49 4.68 11.23
CA SER A 222 -2.51 3.43 11.99
C SER A 222 -1.47 3.41 13.12
N LEU A 223 -0.27 3.93 12.88
CA LEU A 223 0.82 3.93 13.87
C LEU A 223 0.73 5.06 14.90
N LEU A 224 0.36 6.25 14.46
CA LEU A 224 0.36 7.45 15.31
C LEU A 224 -0.92 7.59 16.12
N TYR A 225 -2.05 7.09 15.60
CA TYR A 225 -3.34 7.16 16.25
C TYR A 225 -3.79 5.78 16.73
N VAL A 226 -4.10 4.85 15.81
CA VAL A 226 -4.80 3.59 16.15
C VAL A 226 -4.00 2.71 17.13
N ALA A 227 -2.70 2.57 16.89
CA ALA A 227 -1.79 1.81 17.76
C ALA A 227 -1.53 2.49 19.13
N ARG A 228 -1.93 3.75 19.30
CA ARG A 228 -1.71 4.53 20.55
C ARG A 228 -2.98 4.79 21.34
N ILE A 229 -4.12 4.30 20.85
CA ILE A 229 -5.35 4.30 21.63
C ILE A 229 -5.11 3.44 22.89
N PRO A 230 -5.58 3.83 24.09
CA PRO A 230 -5.46 2.99 25.29
C PRO A 230 -6.35 1.74 25.18
N ASN A 231 -5.94 0.64 25.83
CA ASN A 231 -6.82 -0.53 26.01
C ASN A 231 -7.99 -0.14 26.92
N GLY A 232 -9.21 -0.61 26.64
CA GLY A 232 -10.41 -0.23 27.41
C GLY A 232 -10.89 1.21 27.21
N GLY A 233 -10.24 2.04 26.38
CA GLY A 233 -10.76 3.34 25.95
C GLY A 233 -10.70 4.49 26.98
N VAL A 234 -10.23 4.25 28.20
CA VAL A 234 -10.13 5.25 29.28
C VAL A 234 -8.70 5.85 29.35
N GLY A 235 -8.59 7.17 29.45
CA GLY A 235 -7.33 7.89 29.70
C GLY A 235 -6.72 8.65 28.50
N ARG A 236 -5.59 9.34 28.76
CA ARG A 236 -4.77 10.02 27.73
C ARG A 236 -4.13 9.00 26.79
N PHE A 237 -3.77 9.38 25.56
CA PHE A 237 -3.02 8.52 24.62
C PHE A 237 -1.77 7.95 25.30
N ARG A 238 -1.86 6.69 25.72
CA ARG A 238 -0.82 5.94 26.42
C ARG A 238 -0.71 4.57 25.80
N THR A 239 0.42 3.94 26.04
CA THR A 239 0.80 2.74 25.33
C THR A 239 0.17 1.46 25.85
N GLY A 240 -0.84 1.45 26.74
CA GLY A 240 -1.61 0.27 27.19
C GLY A 240 -0.78 -0.78 27.94
N SER A 241 0.28 -1.29 27.32
CA SER A 241 1.30 -2.16 27.87
C SER A 241 2.07 -1.56 29.05
N ASP A 242 2.13 -0.23 29.17
CA ASP A 242 2.77 0.49 30.27
C ASP A 242 1.89 0.66 31.50
N ILE A 243 0.59 0.42 31.38
CA ILE A 243 -0.38 0.55 32.48
C ILE A 243 -0.47 -0.81 33.19
N ALA A 244 -0.16 -0.84 34.48
CA ALA A 244 -0.30 -2.07 35.27
C ALA A 244 -1.77 -2.40 35.51
N GLN A 245 -2.09 -3.69 35.71
CA GLN A 245 -3.45 -4.12 36.04
C GLN A 245 -3.98 -3.33 37.27
N GLY A 246 -5.15 -2.69 37.11
CA GLY A 246 -5.78 -1.91 38.18
C GLY A 246 -5.40 -0.42 38.24
N GLU A 247 -4.48 0.05 37.40
CA GLU A 247 -4.14 1.49 37.28
C GLU A 247 -5.01 2.23 36.24
N GLU A 248 -6.13 1.64 35.80
CA GLU A 248 -7.04 2.23 34.81
C GLU A 248 -7.77 3.49 35.34
N GLU A 249 -7.77 3.71 36.67
CA GLU A 249 -8.24 4.95 37.29
C GLU A 249 -7.11 5.97 37.41
N LEU A 250 -7.19 7.07 36.63
CA LEU A 250 -6.32 8.23 36.84
C LEU A 250 -6.57 8.81 38.25
N PRO A 251 -5.52 9.14 39.02
CA PRO A 251 -5.71 9.97 40.21
C PRO A 251 -6.36 11.31 39.80
N PRO A 252 -7.27 11.87 40.62
CA PRO A 252 -8.15 12.99 40.27
C PRO A 252 -7.43 14.29 39.89
N ALA A 253 -6.11 14.37 40.07
CA ALA A 253 -5.28 15.53 39.76
C ALA A 253 -5.22 15.90 38.26
N TYR A 254 -5.73 15.06 37.35
CA TYR A 254 -5.69 15.32 35.90
C TYR A 254 -7.06 15.26 35.20
N ALA A 255 -8.16 15.24 35.95
CA ALA A 255 -9.52 15.34 35.40
C ALA A 255 -9.93 16.78 35.01
N ALA A 256 -9.06 17.78 35.26
CA ALA A 256 -9.22 19.14 34.78
C ALA A 256 -8.11 19.46 33.78
N GLY A 257 -8.46 19.54 32.49
CA GLY A 257 -7.55 19.89 31.41
C GLY A 257 -8.07 19.43 30.07
#